data_AF-A0A1G2X6U9-F1
#
_entry.id   AF-A0A1G2X6U9-F1
#
_cell.length_a   1.000
_cell.length_b   1.000
_cell.length_c   1.000
_cell.angle_alpha   90.00
_cell.angle_beta   90.00
_cell.angle_gamma   90.00
#
_symmetry.space_group_name_H-M   'P 1'
#
loop_
_entity.id
_entity.type
_entity.pdbx_description
1 polymer ?
#
loop_
_entity_poly.entity_id
_entity_poly.type
_entity_poly.pdbx_seq_one_letter_code
_entity_poly.pdbx_strand_id
1 'polypeptide(L)'
;MVRRWFAVLSHQIGLRNPGDSYGPRLHDLRHKFAIKTMLGWYRSGINVEQNTVALATYLGHSTINHTYWYISATPELLQLAALRLEKKGKLT
;
A
#
# COMPACT_ATOMS: atom_id res chain seq x y z
N MET A 1 11.32 -14.19 -16.05
CA MET A 1 11.03 -13.47 -17.31
C MET A 1 10.44 -12.07 -17.06
N VAL A 2 9.30 -11.95 -16.36
CA VAL A 2 8.61 -10.67 -16.14
C VAL A 2 9.45 -9.61 -15.40
N ARG A 3 10.14 -9.99 -14.31
CA ARG A 3 11.03 -9.05 -13.57
C ARG A 3 12.08 -8.39 -14.45
N ARG A 4 12.70 -9.14 -15.37
CA ARG A 4 13.73 -8.64 -16.28
C ARG A 4 13.15 -7.62 -17.25
N TRP A 5 12.03 -7.94 -17.88
CA TRP A 5 11.35 -7.02 -18.79
C TRP A 5 10.84 -5.76 -18.10
N PHE A 6 10.32 -5.88 -16.88
CA PHE A 6 9.96 -4.72 -16.07
C PHE A 6 11.18 -3.83 -15.81
N ALA A 7 12.34 -4.42 -15.52
CA ALA A 7 13.58 -3.66 -15.34
C ALA A 7 14.02 -2.94 -16.62
N VAL A 8 14.01 -3.62 -17.76
CA VAL A 8 14.31 -3.03 -19.08
C VAL A 8 13.38 -1.85 -19.38
N LEU A 9 12.07 -2.06 -19.26
CA LEU A 9 11.07 -1.01 -19.49
C LEU A 9 11.26 0.17 -18.53
N SER A 10 11.58 -0.10 -17.25
CA SER A 10 11.83 0.96 -16.27
C SER A 10 13.00 1.87 -16.67
N HIS A 11 14.06 1.33 -17.29
CA HIS A 11 15.13 2.17 -17.85
C HIS A 11 14.63 2.97 -19.05
N GLN A 12 13.90 2.34 -19.96
CA GLN A 12 13.41 2.98 -21.19
C GLN A 12 12.48 4.16 -20.92
N ILE A 13 11.67 4.10 -19.86
CA ILE A 13 10.73 5.16 -19.49
C ILE A 13 11.28 6.14 -18.43
N GLY A 14 12.56 6.01 -18.06
CA GLY A 14 13.22 6.92 -17.11
C GLY A 14 12.90 6.71 -15.63
N LEU A 15 12.30 5.58 -15.25
CA LEU A 15 12.15 5.19 -13.84
C LEU A 15 13.45 4.64 -13.23
N ARG A 16 14.43 4.27 -14.07
CA ARG A 16 15.79 3.91 -13.70
C ARG A 16 16.77 4.63 -14.63
N ASN A 17 17.86 5.16 -14.10
CA ASN A 17 18.94 5.76 -14.87
C ASN A 17 19.84 4.68 -15.50
N PRO A 18 20.61 5.00 -16.55
CA PRO A 18 21.65 4.10 -17.06
C PRO A 18 22.63 3.71 -15.94
N GLY A 19 22.80 2.40 -15.72
CA GLY A 19 23.70 1.86 -14.68
C GLY A 19 23.04 1.56 -13.33
N ASP A 20 21.79 1.97 -13.11
CA ASP A 20 21.07 1.64 -11.87
C ASP A 20 20.85 0.12 -11.75
N SER A 21 21.42 -0.47 -10.70
CA SER A 21 21.22 -1.88 -10.35
C SER A 21 19.99 -2.11 -9.47
N TYR A 22 19.44 -1.04 -8.89
CA TYR A 22 18.24 -1.03 -8.05
C TYR A 22 17.19 -0.06 -8.59
N GLY A 23 15.94 -0.17 -8.13
CA GLY A 23 14.86 0.71 -8.56
C GLY A 23 13.48 0.06 -8.43
N PRO A 24 12.43 0.70 -8.96
CA PRO A 24 11.05 0.21 -8.83
C PRO A 24 10.92 -1.23 -9.30
N ARG A 25 10.17 -2.03 -8.55
CA ARG A 25 9.87 -3.43 -8.84
C ARG A 25 8.41 -3.55 -9.20
N LEU A 26 8.07 -4.57 -9.98
CA LEU A 26 6.68 -4.85 -10.31
C LEU A 26 5.81 -5.03 -9.05
N HIS A 27 6.36 -5.66 -8.00
CA HIS A 27 5.67 -5.84 -6.73
C HIS A 27 5.41 -4.51 -5.99
N ASP A 28 6.18 -3.46 -6.25
CA ASP A 28 5.95 -2.16 -5.64
C ASP A 28 4.65 -1.51 -6.16
N LEU A 29 4.17 -1.90 -7.34
CA LEU A 29 2.83 -1.49 -7.83
C LEU A 29 1.71 -2.04 -6.94
N ARG A 30 1.84 -3.30 -6.51
CA ARG A 30 0.90 -3.93 -5.57
C ARG A 30 0.90 -3.20 -4.23
N HIS A 31 2.09 -2.91 -3.70
CA HIS A 31 2.21 -2.11 -2.47
C HIS A 31 1.58 -0.73 -2.63
N LYS A 32 1.89 -0.03 -3.73
CA LYS A 32 1.35 1.29 -4.02
C LYS A 32 -0.17 1.26 -4.12
N PHE A 33 -0.74 0.27 -4.81
CA PHE A 33 -2.19 0.09 -4.91
C PHE A 33 -2.82 -0.06 -3.53
N ALA A 34 -2.33 -0.98 -2.70
CA ALA A 34 -2.87 -1.22 -1.36
C ALA A 34 -2.82 0.05 -0.49
N ILE A 35 -1.67 0.74 -0.49
CA ILE A 35 -1.47 1.98 0.27
C ILE A 35 -2.43 3.07 -0.21
N LYS A 36 -2.53 3.29 -1.54
CA LYS A 36 -3.37 4.36 -2.10
C LYS A 36 -4.86 4.09 -1.85
N THR A 37 -5.29 2.83 -1.91
CA THR A 37 -6.65 2.41 -1.58
C THR A 37 -6.98 2.71 -0.12
N MET A 38 -6.12 2.28 0.82
CA MET A 38 -6.32 2.55 2.25
C MET A 38 -6.29 4.05 2.58
N LEU A 39 -5.38 4.82 1.97
CA LEU A 39 -5.33 6.27 2.14
C LEU A 39 -6.63 6.92 1.65
N GLY A 40 -7.15 6.49 0.50
CA GLY A 40 -8.43 6.95 -0.03
C GLY A 40 -9.57 6.68 0.95
N TRP A 41 -9.63 5.49 1.54
CA TRP A 41 -10.64 5.13 2.53
C TRP A 41 -10.54 5.97 3.81
N TYR A 42 -9.35 6.10 4.38
CA TYR A 42 -9.13 6.94 5.57
C TYR A 42 -9.57 8.38 5.31
N ARG A 43 -9.15 8.97 4.19
CA ARG A 43 -9.47 10.36 3.83
C ARG A 43 -10.96 10.57 3.54
N SER A 44 -11.64 9.56 3.02
CA SER A 44 -13.07 9.62 2.70
C SER A 44 -13.97 9.20 3.88
N GLY A 45 -13.39 8.91 5.05
CA GLY A 45 -14.15 8.44 6.22
C GLY A 45 -14.71 7.02 6.09
N ILE A 46 -14.35 6.28 5.04
CA ILE A 46 -14.76 4.89 4.83
C ILE A 46 -14.13 4.01 5.92
N ASN A 47 -14.88 3.02 6.40
CA ASN A 47 -14.40 2.13 7.43
C ASN A 47 -13.31 1.17 6.88
N VAL A 48 -12.05 1.53 7.11
CA VAL A 48 -10.88 0.76 6.64
C VAL A 48 -10.90 -0.68 7.15
N GLU A 49 -11.27 -0.91 8.40
CA GLU A 49 -11.30 -2.26 9.00
C GLU A 49 -12.23 -3.21 8.22
N GLN A 50 -13.44 -2.77 7.92
CA GLN A 50 -14.43 -3.56 7.16
C GLN A 50 -13.96 -3.83 5.73
N ASN A 51 -13.30 -2.86 5.10
CA ASN A 51 -12.87 -2.98 3.70
C ASN A 51 -11.54 -3.72 3.54
N THR A 52 -10.77 -3.89 4.62
CA THR A 52 -9.45 -4.54 4.58
C THR A 52 -9.56 -6.03 4.22
N VAL A 53 -10.66 -6.71 4.58
CA VAL A 53 -10.94 -8.09 4.17
C VAL A 53 -11.08 -8.21 2.65
N ALA A 54 -11.84 -7.30 2.04
CA ALA A 54 -12.01 -7.26 0.59
C ALA A 54 -10.69 -6.96 -0.13
N LEU A 55 -9.90 -6.03 0.40
CA LEU A 55 -8.57 -5.74 -0.14
C LEU A 55 -7.62 -6.92 -0.01
N ALA A 56 -7.63 -7.63 1.13
CA ALA A 56 -6.84 -8.84 1.32
C ALA A 56 -7.17 -9.90 0.26
N THR A 57 -8.47 -10.10 0.01
CA THR A 57 -8.96 -11.03 -1.02
C THR A 57 -8.52 -10.61 -2.42
N TYR A 58 -8.68 -9.33 -2.77
CA TYR A 58 -8.25 -8.78 -4.06
C TYR A 58 -6.74 -8.94 -4.28
N LEU A 59 -5.96 -8.72 -3.22
CA LEU A 59 -4.52 -8.93 -3.24
C LEU A 59 -4.19 -10.44 -3.25
N GLY A 60 -5.09 -11.34 -2.89
CA GLY A 60 -4.77 -12.76 -2.73
C GLY A 60 -3.86 -13.02 -1.52
N HIS A 61 -4.02 -12.25 -0.44
CA HIS A 61 -3.38 -12.54 0.83
C HIS A 61 -4.13 -13.67 1.54
N SER A 62 -3.40 -14.71 1.95
CA SER A 62 -3.94 -15.83 2.74
C SER A 62 -4.30 -15.43 4.17
N THR A 63 -3.71 -14.35 4.69
CA THR A 63 -4.00 -13.82 6.03
C THR A 63 -4.21 -12.31 5.97
N ILE A 64 -5.16 -11.80 6.75
CA ILE A 64 -5.45 -10.37 6.81
C ILE A 64 -4.28 -9.55 7.38
N ASN A 65 -3.41 -10.18 8.19
CA ASN A 65 -2.24 -9.56 8.79
C ASN A 65 -1.26 -9.02 7.73
N HIS A 66 -1.11 -9.71 6.59
CA HIS A 66 -0.30 -9.20 5.47
C HIS A 66 -0.87 -7.92 4.86
N THR A 67 -2.18 -7.70 4.96
CA THR A 67 -2.83 -6.46 4.52
C THR A 67 -2.73 -5.38 5.58
N TYR A 68 -2.91 -5.71 6.86
CA TYR A 68 -2.72 -4.75 7.96
C TYR A 68 -1.29 -4.20 8.06
N TRP A 69 -0.30 -4.98 7.61
CA TRP A 69 1.09 -4.54 7.53
C TRP A 69 1.25 -3.18 6.83
N TYR A 70 0.42 -2.86 5.82
CA TYR A 70 0.49 -1.56 5.13
C TYR A 70 0.24 -0.37 6.05
N ILE A 71 -0.58 -0.54 7.10
CA ILE A 71 -0.90 0.53 8.05
C ILE A 71 0.36 0.90 8.83
N SER A 72 1.10 -0.07 9.38
CA SER A 72 2.31 0.20 10.15
C SER A 72 3.53 0.49 9.28
N ALA A 73 3.60 -0.06 8.08
CA ALA A 73 4.71 0.14 7.14
C ALA A 73 4.69 1.51 6.43
N THR A 74 3.58 2.25 6.49
CA THR A 74 3.43 3.55 5.83
C THR A 74 3.17 4.64 6.87
N PRO A 75 4.10 5.59 7.10
CA PRO A 75 3.96 6.61 8.13
C PRO A 75 2.64 7.38 8.09
N GLU A 76 2.17 7.73 6.87
CA GLU A 76 0.91 8.44 6.70
C GLU A 76 -0.32 7.59 7.07
N LEU A 77 -0.34 6.30 6.74
CA LEU A 77 -1.43 5.41 7.14
C LEU A 77 -1.45 5.20 8.65
N LEU A 78 -0.28 5.05 9.26
CA LEU A 78 -0.14 4.91 10.71
C LEU A 78 -0.68 6.15 11.44
N GLN A 79 -0.33 7.34 10.94
CA GLN A 79 -0.82 8.60 11.48
C GLN A 79 -2.35 8.72 11.38
N LEU A 80 -2.93 8.38 10.22
CA LEU A 80 -4.39 8.41 10.03
C LEU A 80 -5.11 7.39 10.93
N ALA A 81 -4.52 6.21 11.13
CA ALA A 81 -5.02 5.21 12.06
C ALA A 81 -5.01 5.72 13.52
N ALA A 82 -3.91 6.36 13.94
CA ALA A 82 -3.78 6.95 15.28
C ALA A 82 -4.81 8.06 15.52
N LEU A 83 -4.96 9.00 14.58
CA LEU A 83 -5.95 10.09 14.67
C LEU A 83 -7.39 9.56 14.79
N ARG A 84 -7.71 8.48 14.06
CA ARG A 84 -9.02 7.82 14.15
C ARG A 84 -9.25 7.22 15.53
N LEU A 85 -8.23 6.59 16.13
CA LEU A 85 -8.30 6.03 17.49
C LEU A 85 -8.52 7.14 18.52
N GLU A 86 -7.76 8.22 18.47
CA GLU A 86 -7.93 9.38 19.36
C GLU A 86 -9.33 9.97 19.27
N LYS A 87 -9.87 10.11 18.05
CA LYS A 87 -11.24 10.61 17.85
C LYS A 87 -12.28 9.69 18.49
N LYS A 88 -12.12 8.36 18.39
CA LYS A 88 -13.00 7.39 19.06
C LYS A 88 -12.92 7.50 20.58
N GLY A 89 -11.70 7.63 21.13
CA GLY A 89 -11.51 7.75 22.58
C GLY A 89 -12.04 9.04 23.19
N LYS A 90 -12.22 10.11 22.39
CA LYS A 90 -12.89 11.36 22.81
C LYS A 90 -14.41 11.29 22.79
N LEU A 91 -14.99 10.25 22.17
CA LEU A 91 -16.44 10.03 22.03
C LEU A 91 -16.99 8.99 23.03
N THR A 92 -16.10 8.38 23.83
CA THR A 92 -16.39 7.42 24.91
C THR A 92 -16.08 8.07 26.25
#